data_AF-A0A3M1D7B9-F1
#
_entry.id   AF-A0A3M1D7B9-F1
#
_cell.length_a   1.000
_cell.length_b   1.000
_cell.length_c   1.000
_cell.angle_alpha   90.00
_cell.angle_beta   90.00
_cell.angle_gamma   90.00
#
_symmetry.space_group_name_H-M   'P 1'
#
loop_
_entity.id
_entity.type
_entity.pdbx_description
1 polymer ?
#
loop_
_entity_poly.entity_id
_entity_poly.type
_entity_poly.pdbx_seq_one_letter_code
_entity_poly.pdbx_strand_id
1 'polypeptide(L)'
;MLWFVHADSRLDRDAGAAIRRAAAEGARWGCMSVSIDSRDPRLWLVAGAMNLRARLTGACSGDMGIWATRALYEEVGGFAPLAAFEDLVFADRARRIASCRVLPVPIVTSARRWEQAGTGRTIAWMWALRLAYRVGVPPARLARLYRPDHR
;
A
#
# COMPACT_ATOMS: atom_id res chain seq x y z
N MET A 1 2.63 -4.16 18.18
CA MET A 1 2.69 -3.67 16.79
C MET A 1 1.51 -4.22 16.02
N LEU A 2 1.00 -3.46 15.05
CA LEU A 2 -0.04 -3.91 14.13
C LEU A 2 0.57 -3.99 12.73
N TRP A 3 0.24 -5.04 11.99
CA TRP A 3 0.67 -5.24 10.62
C TRP A 3 -0.51 -5.73 9.79
N PHE A 4 -0.81 -5.01 8.71
CA PHE A 4 -1.93 -5.23 7.83
C PHE A 4 -1.40 -5.71 6.49
N VAL A 5 -1.75 -6.93 6.12
CA VAL A 5 -1.31 -7.59 4.88
C VAL A 5 -2.53 -8.16 4.16
N HIS A 6 -2.47 -8.21 2.84
CA HIS A 6 -3.50 -8.91 2.07
C HIS A 6 -3.32 -10.43 2.20
N ALA A 7 -4.42 -11.17 2.16
CA ALA A 7 -4.41 -12.62 2.32
C ALA A 7 -3.65 -13.36 1.18
N ASP A 8 -3.48 -12.72 0.02
CA ASP A 8 -2.75 -13.23 -1.14
C ASP A 8 -1.27 -12.82 -1.17
N SER A 9 -0.79 -12.14 -0.12
CA SER A 9 0.59 -11.67 -0.01
C SER A 9 1.51 -12.73 0.59
N ARG A 10 2.65 -12.98 -0.05
CA ARG A 10 3.72 -13.82 0.52
C ARG A 10 4.71 -12.93 1.27
N LEU A 11 4.96 -13.29 2.51
CA LEU A 11 5.77 -12.53 3.44
C LEU A 11 7.15 -13.17 3.56
N ASP A 12 8.18 -12.33 3.52
CA ASP A 12 9.53 -12.77 3.87
C ASP A 12 9.58 -13.14 5.36
N ARG A 13 10.38 -14.16 5.74
CA ARG A 13 10.54 -14.58 7.13
C ARG A 13 11.09 -13.45 8.00
N ASP A 14 11.90 -12.56 7.42
CA ASP A 14 12.54 -11.45 8.12
C ASP A 14 11.65 -10.20 8.21
N ALA A 15 10.49 -10.18 7.55
CA ALA A 15 9.59 -9.02 7.54
C ALA A 15 9.18 -8.58 8.95
N GLY A 16 8.81 -9.53 9.81
CA GLY A 16 8.44 -9.24 11.19
C GLY A 16 9.60 -8.69 12.02
N ALA A 17 10.83 -9.19 11.78
CA ALA A 17 12.03 -8.69 12.46
C ALA A 17 12.37 -7.26 12.01
N ALA A 18 12.23 -6.96 10.72
CA ALA A 18 12.44 -5.63 10.17
C ALA A 18 11.47 -4.59 10.78
N ILE A 19 10.19 -4.95 10.95
CA ILE A 19 9.20 -4.08 11.61
C ILE A 19 9.59 -3.82 13.06
N ARG A 20 9.95 -4.86 13.81
CA ARG A 20 10.36 -4.72 15.22
C ARG A 20 11.59 -3.83 15.37
N ARG A 21 12.59 -4.01 14.49
CA ARG A 21 13.79 -3.17 14.47
C ARG A 21 13.46 -1.72 14.17
N ALA A 22 12.66 -1.45 13.14
CA ALA A 22 12.26 -0.09 12.79
C ALA A 22 11.49 0.60 13.94
N ALA A 23 10.63 -0.14 14.64
CA ALA A 23 9.93 0.38 15.81
C ALA A 23 10.90 0.68 16.98
N ALA A 24 11.90 -0.18 17.21
CA ALA A 24 12.94 0.06 18.22
C ALA A 24 13.81 1.29 17.88
N GLU A 25 14.01 1.58 16.59
CA GLU A 25 14.65 2.81 16.09
C GLU A 25 13.74 4.05 16.15
N GLY A 26 12.54 3.94 16.71
CA GLY A 26 11.60 5.05 16.92
C GLY A 26 10.61 5.29 15.77
N ALA A 27 10.60 4.47 14.72
CA ALA A 27 9.63 4.63 13.64
C ALA A 27 8.23 4.18 14.10
N ARG A 28 7.24 5.06 13.91
CA ARG A 28 5.87 4.83 14.40
C ARG A 28 4.99 4.07 13.42
N TRP A 29 5.32 4.09 12.12
CA TRP A 29 4.62 3.38 11.06
C TRP A 29 5.39 3.35 9.74
N GLY A 30 4.87 2.58 8.79
CA GLY A 30 5.27 2.62 7.41
C GLY A 30 4.68 1.46 6.62
N CYS A 31 5.39 1.03 5.58
CA CYS A 31 5.05 -0.14 4.79
C CYS A 31 6.29 -0.92 4.39
N MET A 32 6.10 -2.12 3.86
CA MET A 32 7.15 -2.91 3.23
C MET A 32 7.40 -2.42 1.80
N SER A 33 8.46 -2.90 1.17
CA SER A 33 8.58 -2.79 -0.28
C SER A 33 7.66 -3.84 -0.93
N VAL A 34 7.25 -3.63 -2.17
CA VAL A 34 6.45 -4.59 -2.93
C VAL A 34 7.27 -5.16 -4.08
N SER A 35 7.08 -6.45 -4.33
CA SER A 35 7.46 -7.13 -5.57
C SER A 35 6.23 -7.85 -6.14
N ILE A 36 6.13 -7.94 -7.45
CA ILE A 36 5.02 -8.61 -8.13
C ILE A 36 5.53 -9.93 -8.70
N ASP A 37 4.89 -11.04 -8.34
CA ASP A 37 5.22 -12.40 -8.83
C ASP A 37 4.77 -12.57 -10.28
N SER A 38 5.51 -11.97 -11.23
CA SER A 38 5.26 -12.07 -12.66
C SER A 38 6.54 -12.15 -13.48
N ARG A 39 6.43 -12.76 -14.66
CA ARG A 39 7.46 -12.76 -15.70
C ARG A 39 7.41 -11.51 -16.60
N ASP A 40 6.37 -10.66 -16.49
CA ASP A 40 6.26 -9.44 -17.30
C ASP A 40 7.13 -8.30 -16.70
N PRO A 41 8.16 -7.81 -17.41
CA PRO A 41 9.01 -6.72 -16.93
C PRO A 41 8.26 -5.42 -16.64
N ARG A 42 7.09 -5.20 -17.27
CA ARG A 42 6.24 -4.03 -17.00
C ARG A 42 5.73 -4.02 -15.57
N LEU A 43 5.47 -5.19 -15.00
CA LEU A 43 5.03 -5.30 -13.61
C LEU A 43 6.17 -5.02 -12.63
N TRP A 44 7.42 -5.32 -13.00
CA TRP A 44 8.58 -4.95 -12.19
C TRP A 44 8.76 -3.42 -12.15
N LEU A 45 8.56 -2.74 -13.29
CA LEU A 45 8.56 -1.28 -13.35
C LEU A 45 7.45 -0.67 -12.48
N VAL A 46 6.26 -1.27 -12.48
CA VAL A 46 5.14 -0.84 -11.62
C VAL A 46 5.48 -1.01 -10.15
N ALA A 47 6.04 -2.15 -9.75
CA ALA A 47 6.48 -2.39 -8.38
C ALA A 47 7.57 -1.38 -7.97
N GLY A 48 8.55 -1.12 -8.84
CA GLY A 48 9.57 -0.10 -8.65
C GLY A 48 8.99 1.30 -8.47
N ALA A 49 8.07 1.72 -9.33
CA ALA A 49 7.39 3.00 -9.23
C ALA A 49 6.53 3.12 -7.96
N MET A 50 5.88 2.03 -7.55
CA MET A 50 5.14 1.94 -6.29
C MET A 50 6.08 2.16 -5.09
N ASN A 51 7.21 1.46 -5.05
CA ASN A 51 8.22 1.58 -4.00
C ASN A 51 8.83 2.98 -3.95
N LEU A 52 9.20 3.54 -5.11
CA LEU A 52 9.76 4.89 -5.20
C LEU A 52 8.76 5.94 -4.70
N ARG A 53 7.51 5.86 -5.13
CA ARG A 53 6.44 6.75 -4.67
C ARG A 53 6.25 6.67 -3.16
N ALA A 54 6.22 5.46 -2.60
CA ALA A 54 6.08 5.29 -1.16
C ALA A 54 7.27 5.90 -0.40
N ARG A 55 8.50 5.75 -0.90
CA ARG A 55 9.69 6.35 -0.30
C ARG A 55 9.70 7.88 -0.37
N LEU A 56 9.28 8.45 -1.49
CA LEU A 56 9.30 9.90 -1.71
C LEU A 56 8.15 10.63 -1.01
N THR A 57 6.97 9.99 -0.95
CA THR A 57 5.75 10.67 -0.49
C THR A 57 5.22 10.07 0.80
N GLY A 58 5.59 8.85 1.18
CA GLY A 58 4.96 8.09 2.27
C GLY A 58 3.55 7.60 1.92
N ALA A 59 3.11 7.70 0.66
CA ALA A 59 1.82 7.19 0.21
C ALA A 59 1.85 5.65 0.10
N CYS A 60 1.89 4.96 1.23
CA CYS A 60 1.82 3.50 1.29
C CYS A 60 0.48 2.99 0.75
N SER A 61 0.52 1.91 -0.02
CA SER A 61 -0.67 1.21 -0.50
C SER A 61 -0.85 -0.11 0.24
N GLY A 62 -2.08 -0.64 0.30
CA GLY A 62 -2.42 -1.87 0.99
C GLY A 62 -1.55 -3.05 0.54
N ASP A 63 -1.29 -3.15 -0.76
CA ASP A 63 -0.44 -4.18 -1.37
C ASP A 63 1.03 -4.15 -0.84
N MET A 64 1.46 -3.07 -0.19
CA MET A 64 2.80 -2.92 0.39
C MET A 64 2.89 -3.40 1.85
N GLY A 65 1.78 -3.87 2.44
CA GLY A 65 1.74 -4.30 3.85
C GLY A 65 2.04 -3.16 4.83
N ILE A 66 0.99 -2.46 5.25
CA ILE A 66 1.10 -1.31 6.16
C ILE A 66 1.33 -1.81 7.59
N TRP A 67 2.31 -1.25 8.29
CA TRP A 67 2.56 -1.53 9.70
C TRP A 67 2.52 -0.24 10.51
N ALA A 68 2.11 -0.34 11.77
CA ALA A 68 2.05 0.79 12.69
C ALA A 68 2.20 0.34 14.14
N THR A 69 2.70 1.25 14.98
CA THR A 69 2.54 1.15 16.42
C THR A 69 1.05 1.21 16.76
N ARG A 70 0.64 0.49 17.81
CA ARG A 70 -0.76 0.51 18.28
C ARG A 70 -1.20 1.94 18.62
N ALA A 71 -0.35 2.68 19.33
CA ALA A 71 -0.60 4.06 19.71
C ALA A 71 -0.84 4.97 18.50
N LEU A 72 -0.01 4.90 17.46
CA LEU A 72 -0.25 5.71 16.24
C LEU A 72 -1.54 5.28 15.53
N TYR A 73 -1.81 3.98 15.43
CA TYR A 73 -3.04 3.50 14.79
C TYR A 73 -4.29 4.04 15.47
N GLU A 74 -4.30 4.03 16.81
CA GLU A 74 -5.39 4.58 17.62
C GLU A 74 -5.47 6.11 17.50
N GLU A 75 -4.33 6.82 17.50
CA GLU A 75 -4.26 8.28 17.30
C GLU A 75 -4.78 8.72 15.92
N VAL A 76 -4.55 7.91 14.88
CA VAL A 76 -5.08 8.12 13.52
C VAL A 76 -6.58 7.81 13.42
N GLY A 77 -7.14 7.07 14.40
CA GLY A 77 -8.51 6.58 14.37
C GLY A 77 -8.71 5.35 13.47
N GLY A 78 -7.64 4.59 13.23
CA GLY A 78 -7.65 3.37 12.42
C GLY A 78 -7.94 3.57 10.92
N PHE A 79 -8.33 2.50 10.24
CA PHE A 79 -8.75 2.58 8.84
C PHE A 79 -10.15 3.16 8.71
N ALA A 80 -10.34 4.03 7.73
CA ALA A 80 -11.66 4.53 7.39
C ALA A 80 -12.54 3.38 6.86
N PRO A 81 -13.86 3.34 7.16
CA PRO A 81 -14.78 2.31 6.69
C PRO A 81 -15.13 2.53 5.21
N LEU A 82 -14.12 2.42 4.34
CA LEU A 82 -14.24 2.55 2.89
C LEU A 82 -14.06 1.18 2.24
N ALA A 83 -14.74 0.96 1.13
CA ALA A 83 -14.60 -0.28 0.36
C ALA A 83 -13.30 -0.35 -0.47
N ALA A 84 -12.63 0.79 -0.64
CA ALA A 84 -11.34 0.93 -1.29
C ALA A 84 -10.71 2.27 -0.86
N PHE A 85 -9.39 2.39 -1.01
CA PHE A 85 -8.59 3.58 -0.67
C PHE A 85 -8.48 3.88 0.84
N GLU A 86 -8.94 2.98 1.71
CA GLU A 86 -8.79 3.09 3.16
C GLU A 86 -7.33 3.18 3.60
N ASP A 87 -6.45 2.49 2.86
CA ASP A 87 -5.00 2.49 2.99
C ASP A 87 -4.38 3.87 2.73
N LEU A 88 -4.79 4.54 1.65
CA LEU A 88 -4.32 5.89 1.32
C LEU A 88 -4.81 6.91 2.34
N VAL A 89 -6.07 6.80 2.79
CA VAL A 89 -6.62 7.69 3.81
C VAL A 89 -5.87 7.53 5.13
N PHE A 90 -5.57 6.29 5.53
CA PHE A 90 -4.74 6.02 6.70
C PHE A 90 -3.34 6.61 6.53
N ALA A 91 -2.67 6.36 5.40
CA ALA A 91 -1.33 6.89 5.14
C ALA A 91 -1.31 8.43 5.17
N ASP A 92 -2.33 9.10 4.63
CA ASP A 92 -2.43 10.55 4.65
C ASP A 92 -2.56 11.11 6.06
N ARG A 93 -3.36 10.46 6.92
CA ARG A 93 -3.50 10.85 8.33
C ARG A 93 -2.23 10.56 9.11
N ALA A 94 -1.65 9.37 8.95
CA ALA A 94 -0.43 8.96 9.64
C ALA A 94 0.77 9.84 9.29
N ARG A 95 0.91 10.26 8.03
CA ARG A 95 1.97 11.19 7.58
C ARG A 95 1.93 12.56 8.24
N ARG A 96 0.77 13.00 8.72
CA ARG A 96 0.63 14.28 9.46
C ARG A 96 1.16 14.17 10.90
N ILE A 97 1.28 12.95 11.42
CA ILE A 97 1.65 12.68 12.80
C ILE A 97 3.10 12.17 12.90
N ALA A 98 3.53 11.34 11.96
CA ALA A 98 4.86 10.73 11.97
C ALA A 98 5.39 10.47 10.55
N SER A 99 6.71 10.46 10.40
CA SER A 99 7.36 10.11 9.14
C SER A 99 7.12 8.64 8.77
N CYS A 100 6.91 8.39 7.48
CA CYS A 100 6.72 7.04 6.95
C CYS A 100 8.08 6.32 6.82
N ARG A 101 8.18 5.10 7.34
CA ARG A 101 9.36 4.23 7.15
C ARG A 101 9.05 3.09 6.18
N VAL A 102 9.52 3.21 4.94
CA VAL A 102 9.45 2.12 3.95
C VAL A 102 10.58 1.13 4.20
N LEU A 103 10.25 -0.12 4.53
CA LEU A 103 11.21 -1.17 4.77
C LEU A 103 11.64 -1.81 3.45
N PRO A 104 12.94 -2.09 3.23
CA PRO A 104 13.42 -2.64 1.96
C PRO A 104 13.04 -4.10 1.76
N VAL A 105 12.60 -4.80 2.81
CA VAL A 105 12.15 -6.21 2.74
C VAL A 105 10.86 -6.29 1.93
N PRO A 106 10.81 -7.07 0.83
CA PRO A 106 9.65 -7.10 -0.04
C PRO A 106 8.55 -8.01 0.47
N ILE A 107 7.31 -7.57 0.30
CA ILE A 107 6.13 -8.44 0.22
C ILE A 107 5.93 -8.77 -1.25
N VAL A 108 5.73 -10.06 -1.53
CA VAL A 108 5.43 -10.52 -2.88
C VAL A 108 3.91 -10.60 -3.04
N THR A 109 3.36 -9.80 -3.96
CA THR A 109 1.94 -9.82 -4.31
C THR A 109 1.71 -10.63 -5.60
N SER A 110 0.54 -11.26 -5.69
CA SER A 110 0.16 -12.10 -6.82
C SER A 110 -0.11 -11.26 -8.08
N ALA A 111 0.49 -11.63 -9.21
CA ALA A 111 0.22 -11.00 -10.50
C ALA A 111 -1.20 -11.26 -11.06
N ARG A 112 -1.99 -12.13 -10.40
CA ARG A 112 -3.31 -12.57 -10.88
C ARG A 112 -4.24 -11.40 -11.24
N ARG A 113 -4.24 -10.33 -10.44
CA ARG A 113 -5.04 -9.11 -10.70
C ARG A 113 -4.69 -8.44 -12.03
N TRP A 114 -3.43 -8.53 -12.44
CA TRP A 114 -2.92 -7.93 -13.67
C TRP A 114 -3.05 -8.85 -14.88
N GLU A 115 -2.85 -10.15 -14.68
CA GLU A 115 -2.93 -11.15 -15.76
C GLU A 115 -4.38 -11.37 -16.22
N GLN A 116 -5.38 -11.26 -15.34
CA GLN A 116 -6.79 -11.49 -15.69
C GLN A 116 -7.48 -10.29 -16.35
N ALA A 117 -7.11 -9.06 -16.00
CA ALA A 117 -7.80 -7.83 -16.44
C ALA A 117 -7.06 -7.03 -17.54
N GLY A 118 -5.90 -7.53 -17.99
CA GLY A 118 -5.03 -6.85 -18.94
C GLY A 118 -4.09 -5.85 -18.26
N THR A 119 -2.79 -6.19 -18.23
CA THR A 119 -1.73 -5.48 -17.49
C THR A 119 -1.76 -3.96 -17.68
N GLY A 120 -1.77 -3.48 -18.93
CA GLY A 120 -1.70 -2.05 -19.23
C GLY A 120 -2.95 -1.25 -18.81
N ARG A 121 -4.15 -1.79 -19.04
CA ARG A 121 -5.42 -1.15 -18.68
C ARG A 121 -5.56 -1.05 -17.17
N THR A 122 -5.24 -2.12 -16.45
CA THR A 122 -5.27 -2.15 -14.99
C THR A 122 -4.27 -1.17 -14.38
N ILE A 123 -3.06 -1.07 -14.93
CA ILE A 123 -2.07 -0.06 -14.51
C ILE A 123 -2.65 1.34 -14.72
N ALA A 124 -3.05 1.70 -15.94
CA ALA A 124 -3.56 3.03 -16.24
C ALA A 124 -4.75 3.41 -15.35
N TRP A 125 -5.67 2.48 -15.13
CA TRP A 125 -6.83 2.67 -14.26
C TRP A 125 -6.46 2.91 -12.80
N MET A 126 -5.58 2.08 -12.23
CA MET A 126 -5.10 2.26 -10.85
C MET A 126 -4.36 3.59 -10.68
N TRP A 127 -3.56 3.99 -11.66
CA TRP A 127 -2.87 5.29 -11.64
C TRP A 127 -3.84 6.46 -11.79
N ALA A 128 -4.86 6.35 -12.65
CA ALA A 128 -5.89 7.37 -12.81
C ALA A 128 -6.69 7.59 -11.51
N LEU A 129 -7.09 6.50 -10.83
CA LEU A 129 -7.78 6.62 -9.54
C LEU A 129 -6.90 7.25 -8.46
N ARG A 130 -5.61 6.91 -8.43
CA ARG A 130 -4.64 7.53 -7.50
C ARG A 130 -4.41 9.00 -7.82
N LEU A 131 -4.37 9.38 -9.09
CA LEU A 131 -4.28 10.78 -9.50
C LEU A 131 -5.55 11.53 -9.09
N ALA A 132 -6.73 10.95 -9.34
CA ALA A 132 -8.02 11.48 -8.92
C ALA A 132 -8.06 11.73 -7.40
N TYR A 133 -7.58 10.77 -6.60
CA TYR A 133 -7.42 10.96 -5.16
C TYR A 133 -6.52 12.16 -4.83
N ARG A 134 -5.37 12.25 -5.49
CA ARG A 134 -4.39 13.32 -5.23
C ARG A 134 -4.87 14.71 -5.64
N VAL A 135 -5.73 14.82 -6.66
CA VAL A 135 -6.37 16.11 -7.03
C VAL A 135 -7.59 16.42 -6.17
N GLY A 136 -7.86 15.64 -5.12
CA GLY A 136 -8.90 15.92 -4.13
C GLY A 136 -10.25 15.25 -4.38
N VAL A 137 -10.34 14.29 -5.30
CA VAL A 137 -11.58 13.52 -5.46
C VAL A 137 -11.83 12.70 -4.19
N PRO A 138 -13.02 12.81 -3.57
CA PRO A 138 -13.31 12.11 -2.32
C PRO A 138 -13.14 10.58 -2.47
N PRO A 139 -12.46 9.90 -1.54
CA PRO A 139 -12.32 8.44 -1.53
C PRO A 139 -13.64 7.69 -1.69
N ALA A 140 -14.72 8.18 -1.08
CA ALA A 140 -16.04 7.57 -1.20
C ALA A 140 -16.60 7.61 -2.64
N ARG A 141 -16.14 8.54 -3.49
CA ARG A 141 -16.49 8.57 -4.92
C ARG A 141 -15.59 7.61 -5.71
N LEU A 142 -14.30 7.54 -5.38
CA LEU A 142 -13.37 6.59 -5.99
C LEU A 142 -13.72 5.14 -5.67
N ALA A 143 -14.11 4.85 -4.43
CA ALA A 143 -14.55 3.52 -4.01
C ALA A 143 -15.81 3.05 -4.76
N ARG A 144 -16.69 3.99 -5.15
CA ARG A 144 -17.84 3.68 -6.02
C ARG A 144 -17.43 3.34 -7.44
N LEU A 145 -16.45 4.06 -7.99
CA LEU A 145 -15.85 3.77 -9.31
C LEU A 145 -15.01 2.49 -9.30
N TYR A 146 -14.52 2.08 -8.13
CA TYR A 146 -13.74 0.86 -7.94
C TYR A 146 -14.61 -0.41 -7.81
N ARG A 147 -15.93 -0.29 -7.56
CA ARG A 147 -16.85 -1.44 -7.50
C ARG A 147 -16.97 -2.15 -8.87
N PRO A 148 -17.21 -3.48 -8.89
CA PRO A 148 -16.38 -4.41 -9.66
C PRO A 148 -17.14 -5.15 -10.78
N ASP A 149 -16.65 -5.04 -12.01
CA ASP A 149 -16.79 -6.06 -13.07
C ASP A 149 -15.44 -6.79 -13.29
N HIS A 150 -14.63 -6.93 -12.25
CA HIS A 150 -13.32 -7.58 -12.32
C HIS A 150 -13.22 -8.74 -11.30
N ARG A 151 -14.19 -9.66 -11.36
CA ARG A 151 -14.07 -11.03 -10.82
C ARG A 151 -13.64 -12.00 -11.91
#